data_AF-A0A2G6J0L3-F1
#
_entry.id   AF-A0A2G6J0L3-F1
#
_cell.length_a   1.000
_cell.length_b   1.000
_cell.length_c   1.000
_cell.angle_alpha   90.00
_cell.angle_beta   90.00
_cell.angle_gamma   90.00
#
_symmetry.space_group_name_H-M   'P 1'
#
loop_
_entity.id
_entity.type
_entity.pdbx_description
1 polymer ?
#
loop_
_entity_poly.entity_id
_entity_poly.type
_entity_poly.pdbx_seq_one_letter_code
_entity_poly.pdbx_strand_id
1 'polypeptide(L)'
;MAALFWKFCKSRWGRKILTVFAGLFAVWAILSWLDTTSVELPDFTGPPLAYERLPDERTDPFLVYGKRPVKRANQQAARRWPDVRSCLMRSERKAETPDLRKMNWGKMRRKEDIEVCLFRIASSLGSPEAMRDWFVSQGMQRVKIEMRKKRGNLYPEDIWHITASNIFSTGKTFRETPIPWRYLWMSISRGEGFSVSLTKTGRVFGTYYSDNNVL
;
A
#
# COMPACT_ATOMS: atom_id res chain seq x y z
N MET A 1 -12.65 -34.90 -37.68
CA MET A 1 -12.86 -34.68 -36.23
C MET A 1 -14.25 -34.12 -35.87
N ALA A 2 -14.88 -33.27 -36.69
CA ALA A 2 -16.21 -32.71 -36.40
C ALA A 2 -17.37 -33.74 -36.27
N ALA A 3 -17.33 -34.84 -37.03
CA ALA A 3 -18.40 -35.86 -37.03
C ALA A 3 -18.47 -36.70 -35.75
N LEU A 4 -17.34 -36.91 -35.06
CA LEU A 4 -17.30 -37.63 -33.77
C LEU A 4 -17.87 -36.77 -32.63
N PHE A 5 -17.65 -35.45 -32.70
CA PHE A 5 -18.18 -34.50 -31.73
C PHE A 5 -19.72 -34.42 -31.77
N TRP A 6 -20.31 -34.46 -32.97
CA TRP A 6 -21.76 -34.45 -33.15
C TRP A 6 -22.43 -35.72 -32.59
N LYS A 7 -21.84 -36.90 -32.83
CA LYS A 7 -22.36 -38.18 -32.29
C LYS A 7 -22.26 -38.23 -30.75
N PHE A 8 -21.21 -37.67 -30.17
CA PHE A 8 -21.04 -37.63 -28.71
C PHE A 8 -22.10 -36.74 -28.03
N CYS A 9 -22.41 -35.58 -28.61
CA CYS A 9 -23.41 -34.63 -28.11
C CYS A 9 -24.86 -35.17 -28.11
N LYS A 10 -25.18 -36.13 -29.00
CA LYS A 10 -26.53 -36.70 -29.11
C LYS A 10 -26.81 -37.81 -28.08
N SER A 11 -25.76 -38.39 -27.51
CA SER A 11 -25.87 -39.46 -26.51
C SER A 11 -26.45 -38.93 -25.18
N ARG A 12 -27.20 -39.78 -24.46
CA ARG A 12 -27.80 -39.45 -23.17
C ARG A 12 -26.73 -39.14 -22.10
N TRP A 13 -25.51 -39.65 -22.29
CA TRP A 13 -24.33 -39.37 -21.47
C TRP A 13 -23.67 -38.02 -21.82
N GLY A 14 -23.54 -37.68 -23.11
CA GLY A 14 -22.98 -36.41 -23.56
C GLY A 14 -23.78 -35.20 -23.09
N ARG A 15 -25.12 -35.31 -23.05
CA ARG A 15 -25.99 -34.26 -22.49
C ARG A 15 -25.80 -34.06 -20.99
N LYS A 16 -25.62 -35.13 -20.21
CA LYS A 16 -25.35 -35.04 -18.75
C LYS A 16 -24.00 -34.39 -18.47
N ILE A 17 -22.97 -34.75 -19.24
CA ILE A 17 -21.63 -34.17 -19.12
C ILE A 17 -21.66 -32.67 -19.47
N LEU A 18 -22.34 -32.28 -20.55
CA LEU A 18 -22.47 -30.87 -20.94
C LEU A 18 -23.18 -30.03 -19.87
N THR A 19 -24.25 -30.55 -19.24
CA THR A 19 -24.94 -29.87 -18.14
C THR A 19 -24.09 -29.75 -16.88
N VAL A 20 -23.26 -30.74 -16.56
CA VAL A 20 -22.34 -30.68 -15.41
C VAL A 20 -21.24 -29.63 -15.66
N PHE A 21 -20.66 -29.59 -16.87
CA PHE A 21 -19.66 -28.57 -17.22
C PHE A 21 -20.25 -27.17 -17.28
N ALA A 22 -21.46 -26.98 -17.81
CA ALA A 22 -22.13 -25.68 -17.81
C ALA A 22 -22.46 -25.21 -16.38
N GLY A 23 -22.89 -26.11 -15.50
CA GLY A 23 -23.12 -25.82 -14.07
C GLY A 23 -21.82 -25.43 -13.35
N LEU A 24 -20.72 -26.15 -13.59
CA LEU A 24 -19.42 -25.82 -13.02
C LEU A 24 -18.87 -24.48 -13.53
N PHE A 25 -19.09 -24.15 -14.81
CA PHE A 25 -18.69 -22.85 -15.36
C PHE A 25 -19.52 -21.71 -14.79
N ALA A 26 -20.83 -21.90 -14.58
CA ALA A 26 -21.70 -20.93 -13.94
C ALA A 26 -21.31 -20.71 -12.47
N VAL A 27 -21.01 -21.77 -11.73
CA VAL A 27 -20.52 -21.68 -10.34
C VAL A 27 -19.14 -21.01 -10.29
N TRP A 28 -18.22 -21.34 -11.21
CA TRP A 28 -16.92 -20.67 -11.30
C TRP A 28 -17.04 -19.19 -11.69
N ALA A 29 -17.97 -18.84 -12.61
CA ALA A 29 -18.27 -17.46 -12.97
C ALA A 29 -18.91 -16.69 -11.81
N ILE A 30 -19.84 -17.29 -11.07
CA ILE A 30 -20.46 -16.70 -9.88
C ILE A 30 -19.43 -16.53 -8.76
N LEU A 31 -18.57 -17.53 -8.52
CA LEU A 31 -17.50 -17.44 -7.52
C LEU A 31 -16.44 -16.40 -7.90
N SER A 32 -16.08 -16.28 -9.18
CA SER A 32 -15.16 -15.22 -9.65
C SER A 32 -15.79 -13.83 -9.67
N TRP A 33 -17.13 -13.73 -9.80
CA TRP A 33 -17.86 -12.47 -9.60
C TRP A 33 -17.97 -12.09 -8.12
N LEU A 34 -18.17 -13.08 -7.24
CA LEU A 34 -18.20 -12.91 -5.77
C LEU A 34 -16.82 -12.62 -5.17
N ASP A 35 -15.73 -13.02 -5.84
CA ASP A 35 -14.35 -12.68 -5.45
C ASP A 35 -13.96 -11.24 -5.86
N THR A 36 -14.91 -10.48 -6.40
CA THR A 36 -14.88 -9.02 -6.35
C THR A 36 -15.23 -8.57 -4.92
N THR A 37 -14.48 -9.06 -3.94
CA THR A 37 -14.55 -8.58 -2.57
C THR A 37 -14.34 -7.07 -2.63
N SER A 38 -15.41 -6.33 -2.35
CA SER A 38 -15.36 -4.94 -1.97
C SER A 38 -14.26 -4.82 -0.93
N VAL A 39 -13.12 -4.24 -1.32
CA VAL A 39 -12.17 -3.71 -0.36
C VAL A 39 -12.96 -2.66 0.39
N GLU A 40 -13.47 -3.01 1.57
CA GLU A 40 -14.13 -2.06 2.45
C GLU A 40 -13.15 -0.92 2.66
N LEU A 41 -13.53 0.26 2.17
CA LEU A 41 -12.73 1.45 2.37
C LEU A 41 -12.68 1.67 3.88
N PRO A 42 -11.50 1.85 4.49
CA PRO A 42 -11.43 2.20 5.89
C PRO A 42 -12.33 3.41 6.14
N ASP A 43 -13.34 3.24 7.00
CA ASP A 43 -14.26 4.30 7.35
C ASP A 43 -13.52 5.30 8.24
N PHE A 44 -13.05 6.38 7.62
CA PHE A 44 -12.34 7.45 8.30
C PHE A 44 -13.35 8.32 9.06
N THR A 45 -13.86 7.79 10.16
CA THR A 45 -14.76 8.52 11.05
C THR A 45 -13.98 9.66 11.74
N GLY A 46 -14.40 10.90 11.51
CA GLY A 46 -13.78 12.11 12.06
C GLY A 46 -13.22 13.07 11.00
N PRO A 47 -12.92 14.32 11.41
CA PRO A 47 -12.46 15.36 10.48
C PRO A 47 -11.15 14.95 9.78
N PRO A 48 -10.92 15.42 8.54
CA PRO A 48 -9.64 15.25 7.86
C PRO A 48 -8.48 15.77 8.71
N LEU A 49 -7.33 15.13 8.59
CA LEU A 49 -6.11 15.61 9.25
C LEU A 49 -5.68 16.93 8.64
N ALA A 50 -5.40 17.92 9.49
CA ALA A 50 -4.79 19.16 9.06
C ALA A 50 -3.37 18.91 8.53
N TYR A 51 -2.98 19.64 7.50
CA TYR A 51 -1.65 19.58 6.90
C TYR A 51 -1.20 20.99 6.51
N GLU A 52 0.11 21.20 6.45
CA GLU A 52 0.70 22.53 6.19
C GLU A 52 0.70 22.87 4.70
N ARG A 53 1.04 21.89 3.87
CA ARG A 53 1.17 22.05 2.41
C ARG A 53 0.99 20.73 1.67
N LEU A 54 0.89 20.81 0.34
CA LEU A 54 0.85 19.65 -0.55
C LEU A 54 2.18 19.56 -1.33
N PRO A 55 3.08 18.63 -0.97
CA PRO A 55 4.43 18.56 -1.52
C PRO A 55 4.46 17.96 -2.93
N ASP A 56 5.37 18.46 -3.75
CA ASP A 56 5.74 17.94 -5.05
C ASP A 56 7.27 17.80 -5.22
N GLU A 57 7.72 17.23 -6.34
CA GLU A 57 9.16 17.03 -6.60
C GLU A 57 9.97 18.35 -6.72
N ARG A 58 9.31 19.51 -6.88
CA ARG A 58 9.96 20.82 -6.94
C ARG A 58 10.14 21.41 -5.54
N THR A 59 9.11 21.36 -4.70
CA THR A 59 9.14 21.93 -3.33
C THR A 59 9.80 21.01 -2.32
N ASP A 60 9.56 19.71 -2.46
CA ASP A 60 9.93 18.68 -1.49
C ASP A 60 10.47 17.45 -2.26
N PRO A 61 11.64 17.52 -2.92
CA PRO A 61 12.14 16.39 -3.71
C PRO A 61 12.27 15.13 -2.84
N PHE A 62 11.99 13.95 -3.41
CA PHE A 62 12.07 12.70 -2.64
C PHE A 62 13.52 12.45 -2.17
N LEU A 63 13.71 12.22 -0.87
CA LEU A 63 15.02 11.97 -0.27
C LEU A 63 15.09 10.59 0.40
N VAL A 64 16.27 9.99 0.35
CA VAL A 64 16.65 8.78 1.07
C VAL A 64 17.79 9.16 2.00
N TYR A 65 17.49 9.23 3.30
CA TYR A 65 18.44 9.67 4.34
C TYR A 65 19.07 11.04 4.04
N GLY A 66 18.24 12.02 3.71
CA GLY A 66 18.60 13.40 3.45
C GLY A 66 19.26 13.64 2.08
N LYS A 67 19.38 12.60 1.24
CA LYS A 67 20.08 12.66 -0.05
C LYS A 67 19.16 12.26 -1.19
N ARG A 68 19.44 12.77 -2.39
CA ARG A 68 18.72 12.34 -3.60
C ARG A 68 18.90 10.83 -3.85
N PRO A 69 17.87 10.15 -4.35
CA PRO A 69 17.93 8.71 -4.60
C PRO A 69 18.97 8.38 -5.68
N VAL A 70 19.91 7.50 -5.35
CA VAL A 70 20.89 6.95 -6.31
C VAL A 70 20.32 5.72 -7.03
N LYS A 71 19.50 4.92 -6.36
CA LYS A 71 18.89 3.72 -6.93
C LYS A 71 17.85 4.08 -7.99
N ARG A 72 17.95 3.44 -9.16
CA ARG A 72 17.02 3.63 -10.29
C ARG A 72 15.56 3.35 -9.92
N ALA A 73 15.30 2.36 -9.06
CA ALA A 73 13.95 2.03 -8.61
C ALA A 73 13.29 3.19 -7.87
N ASN A 74 14.01 3.80 -6.92
CA ASN A 74 13.56 4.96 -6.16
C ASN A 74 13.31 6.18 -7.07
N GLN A 75 14.22 6.44 -8.02
CA GLN A 75 14.02 7.50 -9.01
C GLN A 75 12.80 7.27 -9.89
N GLN A 76 12.53 6.02 -10.29
CA GLN A 76 11.34 5.67 -11.06
C GLN A 76 10.07 5.85 -10.23
N ALA A 77 10.08 5.47 -8.95
CA ALA A 77 8.97 5.67 -8.05
C ALA A 77 8.68 7.17 -7.86
N ALA A 78 9.69 8.00 -7.61
CA ALA A 78 9.54 9.46 -7.52
C ALA A 78 8.91 10.07 -8.78
N ARG A 79 9.29 9.58 -9.97
CA ARG A 79 8.64 10.00 -11.23
C ARG A 79 7.20 9.52 -11.40
N ARG A 80 6.87 8.33 -10.89
CA ARG A 80 5.48 7.80 -10.93
C ARG A 80 4.55 8.50 -9.95
N TRP A 81 5.10 9.00 -8.84
CA TRP A 81 4.37 9.65 -7.75
C TRP A 81 4.93 11.06 -7.52
N PRO A 82 4.73 11.98 -8.47
CA PRO A 82 5.40 13.29 -8.48
C PRO A 82 4.95 14.24 -7.37
N ASP A 83 3.76 14.01 -6.81
CA ASP A 83 3.13 14.84 -5.78
C ASP A 83 2.30 13.98 -4.81
N VAL A 84 1.91 14.55 -3.67
CA VAL A 84 1.10 13.83 -2.67
C VAL A 84 -0.27 13.41 -3.21
N ARG A 85 -0.90 14.20 -4.09
CA ARG A 85 -2.23 13.88 -4.63
C ARG A 85 -2.19 12.60 -5.46
N SER A 86 -1.09 12.37 -6.18
CA SER A 86 -0.89 11.17 -6.98
C SER A 86 -1.04 9.88 -6.16
N CYS A 87 -0.65 9.91 -4.87
CA CYS A 87 -0.74 8.82 -3.89
C CYS A 87 -2.16 8.55 -3.39
N LEU A 88 -3.08 9.50 -3.54
CA LEU A 88 -4.43 9.42 -3.01
C LEU A 88 -5.40 8.71 -3.98
N MET A 89 -6.55 8.34 -3.43
CA MET A 89 -7.70 7.86 -4.18
C MET A 89 -8.17 8.89 -5.23
N ARG A 90 -8.85 8.41 -6.28
CA ARG A 90 -9.26 9.26 -7.41
C ARG A 90 -10.15 10.43 -6.97
N SER A 91 -10.99 10.25 -5.96
CA SER A 91 -11.85 11.29 -5.39
C SER A 91 -11.05 12.46 -4.83
N GLU A 92 -9.94 12.19 -4.14
CA GLU A 92 -9.17 13.22 -3.44
C GLU A 92 -8.18 13.96 -4.35
N ARG A 93 -7.81 13.37 -5.49
CA ARG A 93 -6.82 13.97 -6.40
C ARG A 93 -7.15 15.38 -6.84
N LYS A 94 -8.44 15.65 -7.04
CA LYS A 94 -8.95 16.95 -7.51
C LYS A 94 -9.69 17.74 -6.42
N ALA A 95 -9.80 17.19 -5.21
CA ALA A 95 -10.42 17.88 -4.10
C ALA A 95 -9.61 19.15 -3.77
N GLU A 96 -10.28 20.24 -3.44
CA GLU A 96 -9.61 21.47 -3.03
C GLU A 96 -8.76 21.21 -1.77
N THR A 97 -9.40 20.58 -0.77
CA THR A 97 -8.78 20.12 0.48
C THR A 97 -8.81 18.59 0.55
N PRO A 98 -7.83 17.87 -0.04
CA PRO A 98 -7.81 16.40 -0.05
C PRO A 98 -7.66 15.80 1.35
N ASP A 99 -8.36 14.71 1.61
CA ASP A 99 -8.14 13.90 2.81
C ASP A 99 -6.92 12.97 2.61
N LEU A 100 -5.80 13.33 3.26
CA LEU A 100 -4.54 12.58 3.19
C LEU A 100 -4.64 11.16 3.77
N ARG A 101 -5.71 10.82 4.48
CA ARG A 101 -5.94 9.47 4.99
C ARG A 101 -6.37 8.51 3.87
N LYS A 102 -7.00 9.01 2.80
CA LYS A 102 -7.56 8.21 1.69
C LYS A 102 -6.49 7.87 0.63
N MET A 103 -5.53 7.08 1.06
CA MET A 103 -4.44 6.57 0.23
C MET A 103 -4.90 5.52 -0.76
N ASN A 104 -4.34 5.56 -1.96
CA ASN A 104 -4.56 4.53 -2.98
C ASN A 104 -3.51 3.42 -2.88
N TRP A 105 -3.55 2.68 -1.78
CA TRP A 105 -2.67 1.54 -1.51
C TRP A 105 -2.69 0.52 -2.67
N GLY A 106 -3.86 0.26 -3.24
CA GLY A 106 -4.02 -0.70 -4.34
C GLY A 106 -3.28 -0.35 -5.64
N LYS A 107 -2.88 0.91 -5.84
CA LYS A 107 -2.06 1.33 -6.99
C LYS A 107 -0.56 1.22 -6.71
N MET A 108 -0.14 1.09 -5.46
CA MET A 108 1.27 0.94 -5.06
C MET A 108 1.68 -0.52 -5.23
N ARG A 109 2.47 -0.78 -6.27
CA ARG A 109 2.85 -2.15 -6.65
C ARG A 109 4.30 -2.47 -6.30
N ARG A 110 5.02 -1.57 -5.63
CA ARG A 110 6.41 -1.76 -5.22
C ARG A 110 6.64 -1.09 -3.88
N LYS A 111 7.61 -1.59 -3.12
CA LYS A 111 8.06 -0.98 -1.88
C LYS A 111 8.46 0.49 -2.08
N GLU A 112 9.13 0.81 -3.18
CA GLU A 112 9.55 2.18 -3.46
C GLU A 112 8.36 3.12 -3.73
N ASP A 113 7.25 2.60 -4.26
CA ASP A 113 6.02 3.40 -4.42
C ASP A 113 5.46 3.81 -3.04
N ILE A 114 5.45 2.86 -2.10
CA ILE A 114 5.01 3.09 -0.72
C ILE A 114 5.93 4.09 -0.03
N GLU A 115 7.25 3.92 -0.14
CA GLU A 115 8.23 4.82 0.48
C GLU A 115 8.09 6.25 -0.04
N VAL A 116 7.98 6.45 -1.35
CA VAL A 116 7.77 7.79 -1.93
C VAL A 116 6.46 8.39 -1.43
N CYS A 117 5.38 7.63 -1.44
CA CYS A 117 4.09 8.17 -1.00
C CYS A 117 4.05 8.45 0.50
N LEU A 118 4.70 7.63 1.32
CA LEU A 118 4.86 7.90 2.74
C LEU A 118 5.68 9.18 2.98
N PHE A 119 6.73 9.40 2.19
CA PHE A 119 7.53 10.63 2.25
C PHE A 119 6.67 11.85 1.94
N ARG A 120 5.83 11.79 0.90
CA ARG A 120 4.92 12.88 0.53
C ARG A 120 3.90 13.20 1.63
N ILE A 121 3.32 12.18 2.25
CA ILE A 121 2.39 12.37 3.36
C ILE A 121 3.12 13.02 4.54
N ALA A 122 4.26 12.49 4.95
CA ALA A 122 5.04 13.03 6.05
C ALA A 122 5.45 14.49 5.81
N SER A 123 5.87 14.84 4.58
CA SER A 123 6.21 16.22 4.20
C SER A 123 4.99 17.17 4.23
N SER A 124 3.77 16.64 4.09
CA SER A 124 2.55 17.43 4.22
C SER A 124 2.21 17.73 5.69
N LEU A 125 2.45 16.75 6.56
CA LEU A 125 2.06 16.77 7.97
C LEU A 125 3.04 17.51 8.88
N GLY A 126 4.35 17.48 8.55
CA GLY A 126 5.38 18.32 9.19
C GLY A 126 5.72 18.01 10.65
N SER A 127 4.92 17.22 11.37
CA SER A 127 5.13 16.91 12.79
C SER A 127 5.09 15.41 13.10
N PRO A 128 5.88 14.94 14.09
CA PRO A 128 5.82 13.55 14.56
C PRO A 128 4.44 13.13 15.05
N GLU A 129 3.70 14.04 15.70
CA GLU A 129 2.37 13.81 16.25
C GLU A 129 1.34 13.63 15.14
N ALA A 130 1.31 14.52 14.15
CA ALA A 130 0.40 14.37 13.01
C ALA A 130 0.72 13.12 12.19
N MET A 131 2.01 12.76 12.04
CA MET A 131 2.41 11.51 11.40
C MET A 131 1.94 10.28 12.17
N ARG A 132 2.00 10.30 13.51
CA ARG A 132 1.44 9.24 14.37
C ARG A 132 -0.06 9.14 14.18
N ASP A 133 -0.78 10.25 14.20
CA ASP A 133 -2.23 10.26 14.06
C ASP A 133 -2.66 9.77 12.67
N TRP A 134 -1.87 10.09 11.64
CA TRP A 134 -2.03 9.49 10.32
C TRP A 134 -1.81 7.97 10.36
N PHE A 135 -0.75 7.46 10.97
CA PHE A 135 -0.54 6.01 11.10
C PHE A 135 -1.69 5.31 11.83
N VAL A 136 -2.19 5.91 12.91
CA VAL A 136 -3.36 5.39 13.65
C VAL A 136 -4.59 5.38 12.76
N SER A 137 -4.84 6.44 11.97
CA SER A 137 -5.93 6.45 10.98
C SER A 137 -5.75 5.37 9.90
N GLN A 138 -4.52 4.97 9.63
CA GLN A 138 -4.23 3.84 8.75
C GLN A 138 -4.41 2.47 9.44
N GLY A 139 -4.91 2.41 10.68
CA GLY A 139 -5.14 1.17 11.41
C GLY A 139 -3.87 0.59 12.05
N MET A 140 -2.79 1.37 12.16
CA MET A 140 -1.57 0.95 12.84
C MET A 140 -1.77 1.02 14.35
N GLN A 141 -1.50 -0.09 15.05
CA GLN A 141 -1.70 -0.19 16.49
C GLN A 141 -0.42 0.11 17.27
N ARG A 142 0.76 -0.19 16.71
CA ARG A 142 2.05 -0.04 17.40
C ARG A 142 2.83 1.12 16.81
N VAL A 143 2.45 2.34 17.16
CA VAL A 143 3.16 3.55 16.75
C VAL A 143 4.09 4.03 17.86
N LYS A 144 5.36 4.25 17.54
CA LYS A 144 6.38 4.79 18.45
C LYS A 144 7.04 6.01 17.85
N ILE A 145 7.25 7.03 18.66
CA ILE A 145 8.03 8.22 18.31
C ILE A 145 9.29 8.21 19.18
N GLU A 146 10.46 8.22 18.55
CA GLU A 146 11.75 8.26 19.23
C GLU A 146 12.58 9.42 18.71
N MET A 147 13.25 10.16 19.60
CA MET A 147 14.21 11.18 19.20
C MET A 147 15.61 10.57 19.15
N ARG A 148 16.26 10.66 18.00
CA ARG A 148 17.68 10.33 17.81
C ARG A 148 18.47 11.62 17.81
N LYS A 149 19.38 11.75 18.77
CA LYS A 149 20.29 12.90 18.82
C LYS A 149 21.25 12.87 17.63
N LYS A 150 21.67 14.05 17.19
CA LYS A 150 22.74 14.24 16.21
C LYS A 150 23.92 13.31 16.51
N ARG A 151 24.34 12.52 15.53
CA ARG A 151 25.46 11.57 15.68
C ARG A 151 26.41 11.64 14.48
N GLY A 152 27.44 12.45 14.61
CA GLY A 152 28.49 12.63 13.60
C GLY A 152 27.90 12.96 12.22
N ASN A 153 28.38 12.28 11.19
CA ASN A 153 27.93 12.46 9.80
C ASN A 153 26.66 11.68 9.44
N LEU A 154 26.10 10.89 10.37
CA LEU A 154 24.93 10.06 10.10
C LEU A 154 23.64 10.87 10.12
N TYR A 155 23.53 11.79 11.08
CA TYR A 155 22.39 12.70 11.23
C TYR A 155 22.92 14.12 11.33
N PRO A 156 22.54 15.04 10.43
CA PRO A 156 23.05 16.42 10.44
C PRO A 156 22.54 17.21 11.66
N GLU A 157 21.39 16.80 12.22
CA GLU A 157 20.70 17.38 13.36
C GLU A 157 19.94 16.28 14.14
N ASP A 158 19.17 16.66 15.15
CA ASP A 158 18.28 15.74 15.88
C ASP A 158 17.12 15.32 14.97
N ILE A 159 16.80 14.03 15.00
CA ILE A 159 15.80 13.41 14.11
C ILE A 159 14.76 12.68 14.94
N TRP A 160 13.50 12.98 14.68
CA TRP A 160 12.37 12.18 15.13
C TRP A 160 12.21 10.98 14.22
N HIS A 161 12.27 9.79 14.81
CA HIS A 161 12.04 8.52 14.15
C HIS A 161 10.67 7.98 14.58
N ILE A 162 9.70 8.04 13.67
CA ILE A 162 8.35 7.53 13.86
C ILE A 162 8.30 6.15 13.22
N THR A 163 7.98 5.14 14.01
CA THR A 163 7.78 3.76 13.52
C THR A 163 6.35 3.34 13.78
N ALA A 164 5.76 2.65 12.82
CA ALA A 164 4.44 2.08 12.95
C ALA A 164 4.48 0.65 12.44
N SER A 165 3.91 -0.28 13.21
CA SER A 165 3.81 -1.66 12.76
C SER A 165 2.54 -2.33 13.22
N ASN A 166 2.15 -3.37 12.48
CA ASN A 166 1.12 -4.31 12.87
C ASN A 166 1.65 -5.74 12.77
N ILE A 167 1.17 -6.60 13.68
CA ILE A 167 1.51 -8.03 13.69
C ILE A 167 0.78 -8.74 12.53
N PHE A 168 -0.43 -8.27 12.21
CA PHE A 168 -1.23 -8.74 11.09
C PHE A 168 -1.32 -7.66 10.01
N SER A 169 -1.11 -8.07 8.76
CA SER A 169 -1.24 -7.21 7.59
C SER A 169 -2.62 -6.56 7.57
N THR A 170 -2.68 -5.26 7.32
CA THR A 170 -3.94 -4.50 7.22
C THR A 170 -4.61 -4.67 5.86
N GLY A 171 -4.08 -5.55 4.99
CA GLY A 171 -4.50 -5.66 3.59
C GLY A 171 -4.09 -4.45 2.74
N LYS A 172 -3.39 -3.46 3.32
CA LYS A 172 -2.90 -2.25 2.65
C LYS A 172 -1.61 -2.48 1.86
N THR A 173 -1.25 -3.74 1.63
CA THR A 173 0.05 -4.16 1.12
C THR A 173 0.09 -4.52 -0.34
N PHE A 174 1.33 -4.50 -0.82
CA PHE A 174 1.79 -5.17 -2.01
C PHE A 174 1.35 -6.65 -2.01
N ARG A 175 0.41 -7.01 -2.89
CA ARG A 175 0.13 -8.41 -3.27
C ARG A 175 1.27 -8.89 -4.15
N GLU A 176 2.32 -9.42 -3.54
CA GLU A 176 3.25 -10.31 -4.24
C GLU A 176 2.44 -11.54 -4.70
N THR A 177 2.40 -11.80 -6.01
CA THR A 177 1.59 -12.87 -6.61
C THR A 177 1.81 -14.20 -5.89
N PRO A 178 0.75 -14.89 -5.42
CA PRO A 178 0.92 -16.13 -4.68
C PRO A 178 1.50 -17.22 -5.61
N ILE A 179 2.60 -17.84 -5.17
CA ILE A 179 3.17 -19.02 -5.82
C ILE A 179 2.23 -20.20 -5.50
N PRO A 180 1.60 -20.86 -6.50
CA PRO A 180 0.46 -21.76 -6.28
C PRO A 180 0.73 -23.02 -5.45
N TRP A 181 1.98 -23.47 -5.34
CA TRP A 181 2.30 -24.79 -4.77
C TRP A 181 2.59 -24.80 -3.26
N ARG A 182 2.51 -23.65 -2.57
CA ARG A 182 2.93 -23.52 -1.15
C ARG A 182 1.79 -23.44 -0.12
N TYR A 183 0.53 -23.56 -0.51
CA TYR A 183 -0.62 -23.31 0.37
C TYR A 183 -1.50 -24.54 0.61
N LEU A 184 -0.92 -25.52 1.28
CA LEU A 184 -1.68 -26.50 2.04
C LEU A 184 -1.16 -26.34 3.49
N TRP A 185 -1.94 -25.64 4.33
CA TRP A 185 -1.92 -25.68 5.82
C TRP A 185 -1.08 -24.70 6.66
N MET A 186 -0.57 -23.57 6.13
CA MET A 186 0.00 -22.52 7.00
C MET A 186 -0.57 -21.13 6.67
N SER A 187 -1.33 -20.55 7.58
CA SER A 187 -1.68 -19.12 7.55
C SER A 187 -0.44 -18.31 7.94
N ILE A 188 0.41 -17.98 6.98
CA ILE A 188 1.56 -17.10 7.22
C ILE A 188 1.02 -15.71 7.53
N SER A 189 1.18 -15.25 8.77
CA SER A 189 0.94 -13.87 9.13
C SER A 189 2.01 -12.98 8.50
N ARG A 190 1.62 -11.91 7.80
CA ARG A 190 2.57 -10.90 7.30
C ARG A 190 2.56 -9.71 8.25
N GLY A 191 3.68 -9.45 8.90
CA GLY A 191 3.90 -8.23 9.67
C GLY A 191 4.25 -7.07 8.75
N GLU A 192 3.66 -5.90 9.01
CA GLU A 192 3.92 -4.66 8.28
C GLU A 192 4.67 -3.68 9.16
N GLY A 193 5.71 -3.05 8.62
CA GLY A 193 6.50 -2.02 9.28
C GLY A 193 6.68 -0.79 8.40
N PHE A 194 6.40 0.37 8.95
CA PHE A 194 6.61 1.67 8.34
C PHE A 194 7.50 2.50 9.25
N SER A 195 8.33 3.33 8.64
CA SER A 195 9.11 4.32 9.38
C SER A 195 9.27 5.60 8.60
N VAL A 196 9.23 6.71 9.34
CA VAL A 196 9.43 8.07 8.86
C VAL A 196 10.44 8.73 9.78
N SER A 197 11.44 9.36 9.19
CA SER A 197 12.41 10.19 9.89
C SER A 197 12.16 11.65 9.55
N LEU A 198 11.89 12.48 10.56
CA LEU A 198 11.71 13.93 10.44
C LEU A 198 12.84 14.65 11.16
N THR A 199 13.35 15.73 10.59
CA THR A 199 14.20 16.67 11.32
C THR A 199 13.41 17.39 12.40
N LYS A 200 14.08 18.06 13.33
CA LYS A 200 13.42 18.93 14.32
C LYS A 200 12.58 20.04 13.68
N THR A 201 12.94 20.44 12.46
CA THR A 201 12.24 21.45 11.65
C THR A 201 11.08 20.88 10.81
N GLY A 202 10.72 19.61 10.99
CA GLY A 202 9.60 18.97 10.30
C GLY A 202 9.91 18.51 8.87
N ARG A 203 11.16 18.60 8.42
CA ARG A 203 11.56 18.13 7.08
C ARG A 203 11.76 16.63 7.09
N VAL A 204 11.27 15.94 6.07
CA VAL A 204 11.46 14.50 5.95
C VAL A 204 12.91 14.19 5.58
N PHE A 205 13.60 13.49 6.47
CA PHE A 205 14.94 12.97 6.25
C PHE A 205 14.90 11.66 5.46
N GLY A 206 13.89 10.82 5.68
CA GLY A 206 13.73 9.59 4.93
C GLY A 206 12.55 8.75 5.40
N THR A 207 12.22 7.77 4.58
CA THR A 207 11.12 6.84 4.83
C THR A 207 11.55 5.42 4.48
N TYR A 208 10.97 4.45 5.17
CA TYR A 208 11.25 3.05 4.90
C TYR A 208 10.02 2.19 5.19
N TYR A 209 9.80 1.21 4.32
CA TYR A 209 8.73 0.22 4.43
C TYR A 209 9.31 -1.20 4.49
N SER A 210 8.72 -2.09 5.28
CA SER A 210 9.10 -3.50 5.36
C SER A 210 7.86 -4.36 5.53
N ASP A 211 7.79 -5.42 4.74
CA ASP A 211 6.94 -6.57 4.95
C ASP A 211 7.80 -7.74 5.41
N ASN A 212 7.50 -8.27 6.59
CA ASN A 212 8.15 -9.46 7.10
C ASN A 212 7.12 -10.59 7.13
N ASN A 213 7.49 -11.77 6.62
CA ASN A 213 6.71 -12.96 6.88
C ASN A 213 6.97 -13.35 8.35
N VAL A 214 5.93 -13.30 9.18
CA VAL A 214 5.94 -13.82 10.55
C VAL A 214 5.39 -15.23 10.46
N LEU A 215 6.29 -16.20 10.56
CA LEU A 215 5.97 -17.63 10.62
C LEU A 215 5.39 -18.01 11.99
#